data_AF-G8L921-F1
#
_entry.id   AF-G8L921-F1
#
_cell.length_a   1.000
_cell.length_b   1.000
_cell.length_c   1.000
_cell.angle_alpha   90.00
_cell.angle_beta   90.00
_cell.angle_gamma   90.00
#
_symmetry.space_group_name_H-M   'P 1'
#
loop_
_entity.id
_entity.type
_entity.pdbx_description
1 polymer ?
#
loop_
_entity_poly.entity_id
_entity_poly.type
_entity_poly.pdbx_seq_one_letter_code
_entity_poly.pdbx_strand_id
1 'polypeptide(L)'
;MNYKGYFSKPEMSLEDGILYGKIEGINDLITFEGETIAELKEAFIEAVDDYLDYCEEIGKEADKVYKGTFNVRISPDLHKKAANLALKCSTTLNKIVEKSIESFVQSYDEFNNYRNSMLYNCAQKEVYDQTLEMWGKDVSYVQTLFNYGNNIGLRSL
;
A
#
# COMPACT_ATOMS: atom_id res chain seq x y z
N MET A 1 -6.60 1.18 -7.06
CA MET A 1 -8.02 1.20 -6.67
C MET A 1 -8.27 0.06 -5.69
N ASN A 2 -9.22 0.20 -4.77
CA ASN A 2 -9.58 -0.84 -3.81
C ASN A 2 -11.09 -0.85 -3.59
N TYR A 3 -11.71 -2.02 -3.65
CA TYR A 3 -13.15 -2.22 -3.42
C TYR A 3 -13.41 -3.65 -2.95
N LYS A 4 -14.23 -3.83 -1.90
CA LYS A 4 -14.54 -5.13 -1.27
C LYS A 4 -13.30 -6.01 -0.94
N GLY A 5 -12.15 -5.40 -0.66
CA GLY A 5 -10.90 -6.11 -0.37
C GLY A 5 -10.11 -6.55 -1.61
N TYR A 6 -10.63 -6.32 -2.81
CA TYR A 6 -9.93 -6.49 -4.07
C TYR A 6 -9.18 -5.22 -4.43
N PHE A 7 -8.05 -5.37 -5.10
CA PHE A 7 -7.21 -4.24 -5.50
C PHE A 7 -6.84 -4.33 -6.97
N SER A 8 -6.56 -3.18 -7.55
CA SER A 8 -6.01 -3.07 -8.90
C SER A 8 -5.04 -1.91 -9.00
N LYS A 9 -4.01 -2.09 -9.82
CA LYS A 9 -3.09 -1.03 -10.27
C LYS A 9 -3.41 -0.74 -11.74
N PRO A 10 -4.20 0.30 -12.04
CA PRO A 10 -4.51 0.64 -13.42
C PRO A 10 -3.28 1.15 -14.17
N GLU A 11 -3.27 0.86 -15.46
CA GLU A 11 -2.25 1.23 -16.45
C GLU A 11 -2.92 1.97 -17.63
N MET A 12 -2.11 2.55 -18.52
CA MET A 12 -2.60 3.31 -19.67
C MET A 12 -1.90 2.80 -20.93
N SER A 13 -2.68 2.48 -21.96
CA SER A 13 -2.16 2.22 -23.31
C SER A 13 -1.87 3.55 -24.00
N LEU A 14 -0.61 3.78 -24.35
CA LEU A 14 -0.23 4.98 -25.11
C LEU A 14 -0.63 4.90 -26.58
N GLU A 15 -0.81 3.69 -27.12
CA GLU A 15 -1.21 3.46 -28.50
C GLU A 15 -2.72 3.68 -28.68
N ASP A 16 -3.52 3.15 -27.75
CA ASP A 16 -4.98 3.18 -27.84
C ASP A 16 -5.61 4.35 -27.07
N GLY A 17 -4.85 5.01 -26.19
CA GLY A 17 -5.35 6.10 -25.35
C GLY A 17 -6.33 5.66 -24.26
N ILE A 18 -6.37 4.36 -23.94
CA ILE A 18 -7.33 3.76 -23.00
C ILE A 18 -6.65 3.46 -21.67
N LEU A 19 -7.39 3.63 -20.57
CA LEU A 19 -7.01 3.16 -19.25
C LEU A 19 -7.51 1.73 -19.06
N TYR A 20 -6.67 0.84 -18.56
CA TYR A 20 -7.03 -0.54 -18.32
C TYR A 20 -6.48 -1.04 -16.99
N GLY A 21 -7.06 -2.10 -16.47
CA GLY A 21 -6.61 -2.74 -15.24
C GLY A 21 -7.10 -4.17 -15.15
N LYS A 22 -6.58 -4.86 -14.13
CA LYS A 22 -7.04 -6.19 -13.74
C LYS A 22 -7.19 -6.26 -12.24
N ILE A 23 -8.07 -7.14 -11.76
CA ILE A 23 -8.12 -7.47 -10.34
C ILE A 23 -6.84 -8.23 -9.98
N GLU A 24 -6.16 -7.77 -8.95
CA GLU A 24 -4.90 -8.33 -8.50
C GLU A 24 -5.10 -9.25 -7.28
N GLY A 25 -4.22 -10.24 -7.18
CA GLY A 25 -4.19 -11.17 -6.04
C GLY A 25 -5.30 -12.22 -6.02
N ILE A 26 -5.93 -12.47 -7.17
CA ILE A 26 -6.80 -13.62 -7.45
C ILE A 26 -6.15 -14.51 -8.52
N ASN A 27 -6.56 -15.79 -8.62
CA ASN A 27 -6.05 -16.67 -9.68
C ASN A 27 -6.78 -16.45 -11.02
N ASP A 28 -8.04 -16.02 -10.97
CA ASP A 28 -8.84 -15.72 -12.15
C ASP A 28 -8.38 -14.42 -12.82
N LEU A 29 -8.35 -14.38 -14.15
CA LEU A 29 -8.00 -13.16 -14.89
C LEU A 29 -9.27 -12.35 -15.14
N ILE A 30 -9.47 -11.31 -14.33
CA ILE A 30 -10.56 -10.36 -14.49
C ILE A 30 -9.98 -8.99 -14.87
N THR A 31 -10.32 -8.50 -16.05
CA THR A 31 -9.85 -7.23 -16.61
C THR A 31 -10.99 -6.24 -16.77
N PHE A 32 -10.67 -4.95 -16.74
CA PHE A 32 -11.61 -3.86 -16.95
C PHE A 32 -10.89 -2.68 -17.61
N GLU A 33 -11.64 -1.82 -18.28
CA GLU A 33 -11.11 -0.67 -19.02
C GLU A 33 -12.05 0.53 -18.95
N GLY A 34 -11.55 1.71 -19.29
CA GLY A 34 -12.32 2.94 -19.39
C GLY A 34 -11.54 4.03 -20.10
N GLU A 35 -12.23 4.96 -20.77
CA GLU A 35 -11.61 6.09 -21.45
C GLU A 35 -11.32 7.23 -20.45
N THR A 36 -12.10 7.30 -19.38
CA THR A 36 -11.90 8.25 -18.29
C THR A 36 -11.60 7.58 -16.96
N ILE A 37 -11.02 8.34 -16.02
CA ILE A 37 -10.78 7.86 -14.65
C ILE A 37 -12.11 7.50 -13.94
N ALA A 38 -13.21 8.17 -14.29
CA ALA A 38 -14.53 7.88 -13.71
C ALA A 38 -15.04 6.53 -14.20
N GLU A 39 -15.05 6.33 -15.53
CA GLU A 39 -15.45 5.05 -16.15
C GLU A 39 -14.58 3.90 -15.67
N LEU A 40 -13.26 4.09 -15.57
CA LEU A 40 -12.35 3.06 -15.09
C LEU A 40 -12.67 2.61 -13.65
N LYS A 41 -13.12 3.54 -12.80
CA LYS A 41 -13.52 3.22 -11.42
C LYS A 41 -14.83 2.46 -11.37
N GLU A 42 -15.81 2.85 -12.20
CA GLU A 42 -17.09 2.15 -12.33
C GLU A 42 -16.87 0.74 -12.87
N ALA A 43 -16.11 0.61 -13.97
CA ALA A 43 -15.74 -0.67 -14.57
C ALA A 43 -14.98 -1.58 -13.59
N PHE A 44 -14.15 -1.02 -12.71
CA PHE A 44 -13.51 -1.80 -11.64
C PHE A 44 -14.50 -2.32 -10.60
N ILE A 45 -15.48 -1.51 -10.20
CA ILE A 45 -16.53 -1.93 -9.24
C ILE A 45 -17.39 -3.03 -9.85
N GLU A 46 -17.85 -2.82 -11.09
CA GLU A 46 -18.64 -3.81 -11.84
C GLU A 46 -17.87 -5.12 -12.01
N ALA A 47 -16.62 -5.07 -12.45
CA ALA A 47 -15.79 -6.27 -12.61
C ALA A 47 -15.61 -7.07 -11.30
N VAL A 48 -15.54 -6.38 -10.14
CA VAL A 48 -15.47 -7.04 -8.83
C VAL A 48 -16.81 -7.66 -8.45
N ASP A 49 -17.91 -6.96 -8.67
CA ASP A 49 -19.26 -7.44 -8.35
C ASP A 49 -19.64 -8.63 -9.24
N ASP A 50 -19.41 -8.54 -10.55
CA ASP A 50 -19.61 -9.64 -11.51
C ASP A 50 -18.77 -10.88 -11.15
N TYR A 51 -17.52 -10.69 -10.73
CA TYR A 51 -16.67 -11.80 -10.30
C TYR A 51 -17.21 -12.50 -9.06
N LEU A 52 -17.73 -11.75 -8.09
CA LEU A 52 -18.31 -12.30 -6.86
C LEU A 52 -19.60 -13.06 -7.17
N ASP A 53 -20.48 -12.48 -7.98
CA ASP A 53 -21.75 -13.07 -8.39
C ASP A 53 -21.53 -14.34 -9.20
N TYR A 54 -20.57 -14.32 -10.14
CA TYR A 54 -20.19 -15.50 -10.93
C TYR A 54 -19.67 -16.63 -10.03
N CYS A 55 -18.84 -16.32 -9.03
CA CYS A 55 -18.35 -17.31 -8.08
C CYS A 55 -19.50 -17.95 -7.29
N GLU A 56 -20.47 -17.15 -6.84
CA GLU A 56 -21.66 -17.64 -6.15
C GLU A 56 -22.53 -18.55 -7.05
N GLU A 57 -22.76 -18.14 -8.31
CA GLU A 57 -23.55 -18.89 -9.28
C GLU A 57 -22.99 -20.30 -9.53
N ILE A 58 -21.67 -20.42 -9.68
CA ILE A 58 -21.01 -21.71 -9.93
C ILE A 58 -20.69 -22.50 -8.65
N GLY A 59 -21.06 -21.98 -7.48
CA GLY A 59 -20.75 -22.59 -6.18
C GLY A 59 -19.26 -22.65 -5.85
N LYS A 60 -18.46 -21.73 -6.41
CA LYS A 60 -17.02 -21.59 -6.13
C LYS A 60 -16.83 -20.52 -5.06
N GLU A 61 -15.96 -20.78 -4.09
CA GLU A 61 -15.52 -19.69 -3.21
C GLU A 61 -14.68 -18.69 -3.99
N ALA A 62 -15.10 -17.43 -4.03
CA ALA A 62 -14.30 -16.36 -4.59
C ALA A 62 -12.93 -16.31 -3.91
N ASP A 63 -11.87 -16.15 -4.69
CA ASP A 63 -10.51 -16.04 -4.16
C ASP A 63 -10.41 -14.84 -3.22
N LYS A 64 -10.41 -15.12 -1.93
CA LYS A 64 -10.03 -14.12 -0.93
C LYS A 64 -8.56 -13.77 -1.12
N VAL A 65 -8.31 -12.53 -1.50
CA VAL A 65 -6.97 -11.95 -1.52
C VAL A 65 -6.41 -12.07 -0.09
N TYR A 66 -5.23 -12.67 0.05
CA TYR A 66 -4.46 -12.77 1.31
C TYR A 66 -5.03 -13.69 2.41
N LYS A 67 -5.07 -15.01 2.17
CA LYS A 67 -5.47 -16.06 3.14
C LYS A 67 -4.50 -16.25 4.34
N GLY A 68 -3.55 -15.32 4.55
CA GLY A 68 -2.50 -15.41 5.58
C GLY A 68 -1.44 -16.50 5.38
N THR A 69 -1.63 -17.39 4.40
CA THR A 69 -0.62 -18.39 4.00
C THR A 69 0.31 -17.79 2.95
N PHE A 70 1.60 -17.68 3.28
CA PHE A 70 2.61 -17.05 2.43
C PHE A 70 3.80 -18.01 2.24
N ASN A 71 3.79 -18.76 1.14
CA ASN A 71 4.84 -19.72 0.83
C ASN A 71 5.96 -19.04 0.05
N VAL A 72 7.16 -18.97 0.64
CA VAL A 72 8.33 -18.34 0.01
C VAL A 72 9.46 -19.34 -0.20
N ARG A 73 10.16 -19.20 -1.33
CA ARG A 73 11.44 -19.86 -1.58
C ARG A 73 12.56 -18.85 -1.34
N ILE A 74 13.47 -19.19 -0.43
CA ILE A 74 14.66 -18.39 -0.12
C ILE A 74 15.89 -19.27 -0.24
N SER A 75 17.09 -18.67 -0.31
CA SER A 75 18.32 -19.45 -0.40
C SER A 75 18.51 -20.32 0.85
N PRO A 76 19.08 -21.54 0.71
CA PRO A 76 19.32 -22.43 1.85
C PRO A 76 20.15 -21.77 2.96
N ASP A 77 21.14 -20.95 2.59
CA ASP A 77 21.97 -20.22 3.54
C ASP A 77 21.19 -19.16 4.33
N LEU A 78 20.29 -18.44 3.67
CA LEU A 78 19.44 -17.45 4.35
C LEU A 78 18.46 -18.15 5.29
N HIS A 79 17.85 -19.25 4.84
CA HIS A 79 16.97 -20.08 5.68
C HIS A 79 17.70 -20.56 6.94
N LYS A 80 18.92 -21.11 6.78
CA LYS A 80 19.74 -21.57 7.91
C LYS A 80 20.04 -20.44 8.90
N LYS A 81 20.43 -19.26 8.41
CA LYS A 81 20.70 -18.09 9.26
C LYS A 81 19.44 -17.64 10.01
N ALA A 82 18.32 -17.52 9.33
CA ALA A 82 17.06 -17.09 9.91
C ALA A 82 16.53 -18.09 10.96
N ALA A 83 16.59 -19.40 10.69
CA ALA A 83 16.19 -20.43 11.64
C ALA A 83 17.06 -20.43 12.91
N ASN A 84 18.37 -20.24 12.78
CA ASN A 84 19.27 -20.14 13.93
C ASN A 84 18.99 -18.89 14.77
N LEU A 85 18.65 -17.76 14.14
CA LEU A 85 18.27 -16.54 14.85
C LEU A 85 16.93 -16.72 15.58
N ALA A 86 15.95 -17.38 14.95
CA ALA A 86 14.68 -17.71 15.58
C ALA A 86 14.88 -18.50 16.87
N LEU A 87 15.73 -19.54 16.82
CA LEU A 87 16.07 -20.34 17.99
C LEU A 87 16.73 -19.50 19.10
N LYS A 88 17.70 -18.65 18.76
CA LYS A 88 18.38 -17.77 19.73
C LYS A 88 17.44 -16.77 20.40
N CYS A 89 16.44 -16.29 19.67
CA CYS A 89 15.46 -15.34 20.15
C CYS A 89 14.22 -15.99 20.78
N SER A 90 14.24 -17.32 21.01
CA SER A 90 13.10 -18.10 21.54
C SER A 90 11.79 -17.84 20.78
N THR A 91 11.88 -17.75 19.45
CA THR A 91 10.75 -17.47 18.56
C THR A 91 10.73 -18.43 17.37
N THR A 92 9.71 -18.32 16.52
CA THR A 92 9.59 -19.15 15.32
C THR A 92 10.12 -18.41 14.09
N LEU A 93 10.54 -19.17 13.07
CA LEU A 93 10.94 -18.59 11.78
C LEU A 93 9.80 -17.75 11.19
N ASN A 94 8.57 -18.27 11.24
CA ASN A 94 7.39 -17.55 10.77
C ASN A 94 7.22 -16.21 11.50
N LYS A 95 7.45 -16.16 12.82
CA LYS A 95 7.31 -14.90 13.57
C LYS A 95 8.41 -13.89 13.23
N ILE A 96 9.63 -14.34 12.94
CA ILE A 96 10.68 -13.45 12.41
C ILE A 96 10.27 -12.90 11.04
N VAL A 97 9.77 -13.77 10.15
CA VAL A 97 9.33 -13.37 8.81
C VAL A 97 8.18 -12.36 8.91
N GLU A 98 7.18 -12.62 9.74
CA GLU A 98 6.05 -11.73 10.00
C GLU A 98 6.53 -10.34 10.47
N LYS A 99 7.40 -10.27 11.49
CA LYS A 99 7.97 -9.01 11.98
C LYS A 99 8.79 -8.28 10.93
N SER A 100 9.52 -9.03 10.09
CA SER A 100 10.33 -8.44 9.02
C SER A 100 9.45 -7.81 7.95
N ILE A 101 8.35 -8.48 7.60
CA ILE A 101 7.34 -7.96 6.66
C ILE A 101 6.65 -6.73 7.26
N GLU A 102 6.23 -6.79 8.52
CA GLU A 102 5.61 -5.66 9.25
C GLU A 102 6.53 -4.43 9.24
N SER A 103 7.80 -4.61 9.59
CA SER A 103 8.79 -3.52 9.60
C SER A 103 9.00 -2.93 8.21
N PHE A 104 9.03 -3.77 7.17
CA PHE A 104 9.18 -3.31 5.78
C PHE A 104 7.98 -2.46 5.34
N VAL A 105 6.75 -2.94 5.58
CA VAL A 105 5.51 -2.23 5.23
C VAL A 105 5.45 -0.89 5.95
N GLN A 106 5.67 -0.88 7.27
CA GLN A 106 5.66 0.35 8.06
C GLN A 106 6.70 1.36 7.55
N SER A 107 7.93 0.91 7.27
CA SER A 107 8.98 1.79 6.76
C SER A 107 8.64 2.39 5.39
N TYR A 108 7.95 1.63 4.54
CA TYR A 108 7.52 2.07 3.22
C TYR A 108 6.41 3.13 3.32
N ASP A 109 5.45 2.93 4.22
CA ASP A 109 4.38 3.89 4.48
C ASP A 109 4.92 5.20 5.08
N GLU A 110 5.80 5.10 6.07
CA GLU A 110 6.47 6.26 6.68
C GLU A 110 7.27 7.07 5.64
N PHE A 111 8.08 6.39 4.82
CA PHE A 111 8.83 7.04 3.76
C PHE A 111 7.92 7.76 2.76
N ASN A 112 6.84 7.12 2.32
CA ASN A 112 5.91 7.73 1.38
C ASN A 112 5.15 8.90 1.98
N ASN A 113 4.73 8.80 3.25
CA ASN A 113 4.08 9.89 3.96
C ASN A 113 5.02 11.09 4.09
N TYR A 114 6.29 10.86 4.44
CA TYR A 114 7.29 11.91 4.49
C TYR A 114 7.53 12.55 3.11
N ARG A 115 7.72 11.74 2.07
CA ARG A 115 7.91 12.21 0.69
C ARG A 115 6.73 13.06 0.21
N ASN A 116 5.50 12.61 0.46
CA ASN A 116 4.30 13.33 0.08
C ASN A 116 4.17 14.64 0.86
N SER A 117 4.47 14.65 2.16
CA SER A 117 4.53 15.87 2.97
C SER A 117 5.57 16.86 2.46
N MET A 118 6.77 16.39 2.11
CA MET A 118 7.84 17.22 1.54
C MET A 118 7.44 17.81 0.19
N LEU A 119 6.90 16.99 -0.72
CA LEU A 119 6.41 17.47 -2.02
C LEU A 119 5.30 18.51 -1.84
N TYR A 120 4.38 18.28 -0.92
CA TYR A 120 3.30 19.23 -0.61
C TYR A 120 3.83 20.56 -0.08
N ASN A 121 4.75 20.52 0.89
CA ASN A 121 5.37 21.71 1.47
C ASN A 121 6.23 22.48 0.45
N CYS A 122 7.00 21.78 -0.38
CA CYS A 122 7.85 22.41 -1.39
C CYS A 122 7.05 22.96 -2.58
N ALA A 123 5.88 22.41 -2.88
CA ALA A 123 5.00 22.88 -3.95
C ALA A 123 4.07 24.04 -3.54
N GLN A 124 4.00 24.40 -2.25
CA GLN A 124 3.02 25.37 -1.72
C GLN A 124 3.61 26.37 -0.72
N LYS A 125 4.94 26.60 -0.71
CA LYS A 125 5.54 27.64 0.14
C LYS A 125 4.99 29.03 -0.18
N GLU A 126 4.82 29.34 -1.46
CA GLU A 126 4.23 30.61 -1.92
C GLU A 126 2.75 30.76 -1.55
N VAL A 127 1.99 29.65 -1.54
CA VAL A 127 0.57 29.66 -1.15
C VAL A 127 0.41 29.81 0.36
N TYR A 128 1.31 29.20 1.16
CA TYR A 128 1.36 29.42 2.60
C TYR A 128 1.62 30.90 2.93
N ASP A 129 2.65 31.49 2.33
CA ASP A 129 3.03 32.90 2.55
C ASP A 129 1.88 33.85 2.13
N GLN A 130 1.20 33.58 1.02
CA GLN A 130 0.03 34.35 0.56
C GLN A 130 -1.18 34.21 1.50
N THR A 131 -1.45 33.02 2.03
CA THR A 131 -2.57 32.82 2.97
C THR A 131 -2.36 33.51 4.32
N LEU A 132 -1.12 33.64 4.79
CA LEU A 132 -0.78 34.42 5.98
C LEU A 132 -1.02 35.92 5.77
N GLU A 133 -0.65 36.46 4.61
CA GLU A 133 -0.91 37.86 4.26
C GLU A 133 -2.41 38.17 4.11
N MET A 134 -3.18 37.26 3.50
CA MET A 134 -4.59 37.51 3.16
C MET A 134 -5.55 37.48 4.36
N TRP A 135 -5.33 36.61 5.35
CA TRP A 135 -6.34 36.35 6.39
C TRP A 135 -5.88 36.67 7.81
N GLY A 136 -4.62 37.06 8.02
CA GLY A 136 -4.11 37.57 9.31
C GLY A 136 -4.31 36.62 10.50
N LYS A 137 -4.57 35.33 10.23
CA LYS A 137 -4.76 34.30 11.26
C LYS A 137 -3.69 33.25 11.10
N ASP A 138 -3.00 33.01 12.20
CA ASP A 138 -2.12 31.87 12.38
C ASP A 138 -2.97 30.60 12.26
N VAL A 139 -2.93 29.96 11.09
CA VAL A 139 -3.52 28.64 10.92
C VAL A 139 -2.58 27.69 11.63
N SER A 140 -2.97 27.26 12.84
CA SER A 140 -2.26 26.24 13.63
C SER A 140 -1.92 25.06 12.74
N TYR A 141 -0.67 25.04 12.27
CA TYR A 141 -0.06 23.93 11.56
C TYR A 141 -0.10 22.78 12.56
N VAL A 142 -0.87 21.74 12.27
CA VAL A 142 -0.99 20.58 13.17
C VAL A 142 0.38 19.91 13.30
N GLN A 143 1.19 20.41 14.22
CA GLN A 143 2.05 19.73 15.18
C GLN A 143 2.62 18.34 14.82
N THR A 144 3.08 18.07 13.59
CA THR A 144 3.61 16.72 13.26
C THR A 144 4.99 16.65 12.63
N LEU A 145 5.69 17.77 12.41
CA LEU A 145 7.09 17.71 11.92
C LEU A 145 8.17 18.05 12.96
N PHE A 146 7.82 18.51 14.17
CA PHE A 146 8.83 18.83 15.19
C PHE A 146 8.72 18.04 16.51
N ASN A 147 7.66 17.26 16.74
CA ASN A 147 7.51 16.50 18.01
C ASN A 147 7.94 15.03 17.94
N TYR A 148 8.36 14.50 16.78
CA TYR A 148 8.93 13.16 16.67
C TYR A 148 10.48 13.11 16.70
N GLY A 149 11.11 14.20 17.15
CA GLY A 149 12.56 14.25 17.41
C GLY A 149 12.98 13.69 18.78
N ASN A 150 12.04 13.31 19.66
CA ASN A 150 12.33 13.03 21.08
C ASN A 150 11.99 11.59 21.53
N ASN A 151 12.12 10.58 20.69
CA ASN A 151 12.15 9.18 21.18
C ASN A 151 12.88 8.16 20.28
N ILE A 152 13.78 8.60 19.40
CA ILE A 152 14.86 7.72 18.92
C ILE A 152 16.05 7.90 19.87
N GLY A 153 16.03 7.09 20.94
CA GLY A 153 17.16 6.91 21.82
C GLY A 153 18.35 6.33 21.05
N LEU A 154 19.20 7.20 20.52
CA LEU A 154 20.59 6.91 20.24
C LEU A 154 21.31 6.72 21.58
N ARG A 155 21.24 5.50 22.12
CA ARG A 155 22.21 5.00 23.09
C ARG A 155 23.40 4.43 22.30
N SER A 156 24.61 4.78 22.74
CA SER A 156 25.95 4.44 22.24
C SER A 156 26.34 5.14 20.93
N LEU A 157 27.43 5.92 20.84
CA LEU A 157 28.69 5.97 21.60
C LEU A 157 29.02 7.37 22.12
#